data_AF-A0A5N8V3W9-F1
#
_entry.id   AF-A0A5N8V3W9-F1
#
_cell.length_a   1.000
_cell.length_b   1.000
_cell.length_c   1.000
_cell.angle_alpha   90.00
_cell.angle_beta   90.00
_cell.angle_gamma   90.00
#
_symmetry.space_group_name_H-M   'P 1'
#
loop_
_entity.id
_entity.type
_entity.pdbx_description
1 polymer ?
#
loop_
_entity_poly.entity_id
_entity_poly.type
_entity_poly.pdbx_seq_one_letter_code
_entity_poly.pdbx_strand_id
1 'polypeptide(L)'
;MTGMLDTTAHTSTAPRGSGPARPAAEIVSDVDGPHATRAARIRLLSVSLGTAGLGGAWQAAVTAFPPASQVSDVLFTISGLIWLVLLAQYLRHGGTRWHNLRHDLRHPGDGFTLGYVPIIGMLITGHFSRFELTGARWGYAVFLVLAAFIAARLLAHWLTGTLSTTALHPGYLLPVSSAPFVASAVASGLGLPGVADAAFAVGFLYWLAFGTVILGSLVTGGPLPE
;
A
#
# COMPACT_ATOMS: atom_id res chain seq x y z
N MET A 1 -26.23 48.10 -66.49
CA MET A 1 -24.94 48.50 -67.09
C MET A 1 -23.99 48.87 -65.95
N THR A 2 -22.88 48.11 -65.82
CA THR A 2 -21.55 48.48 -65.25
C THR A 2 -21.49 49.11 -63.84
N GLY A 3 -20.72 48.66 -62.86
CA GLY A 3 -19.64 47.66 -62.72
C GLY A 3 -19.02 47.92 -61.33
N MET A 4 -18.97 46.92 -60.44
CA MET A 4 -17.76 46.19 -60.04
C MET A 4 -16.57 47.06 -59.58
N LEU A 5 -16.31 47.06 -58.27
CA LEU A 5 -14.96 47.03 -57.70
C LEU A 5 -15.02 46.30 -56.35
N ASP A 6 -14.36 45.13 -56.32
CA ASP A 6 -14.06 44.32 -55.15
C ASP A 6 -13.20 45.09 -54.14
N THR A 7 -13.42 44.84 -52.85
CA THR A 7 -12.35 44.86 -51.84
C THR A 7 -12.56 43.68 -50.90
N THR A 8 -11.49 42.93 -50.76
CA THR A 8 -11.37 41.59 -50.21
C THR A 8 -11.31 41.56 -48.68
N ALA A 9 -11.76 40.42 -48.15
CA ALA A 9 -11.18 39.69 -47.01
C ALA A 9 -11.30 40.27 -45.58
N HIS A 10 -12.04 39.57 -44.71
CA HIS A 10 -11.52 38.46 -43.90
C HIS A 10 -12.56 38.05 -42.85
N THR A 11 -13.09 36.83 -43.01
CA THR A 11 -13.83 36.10 -41.98
C THR A 11 -12.85 35.71 -40.87
N SER A 12 -12.82 36.47 -39.77
CA SER A 12 -12.07 36.09 -38.57
C SER A 12 -12.98 35.31 -37.63
N THR A 13 -12.92 33.99 -37.74
CA THR A 13 -13.39 33.03 -36.74
C THR A 13 -12.45 33.08 -35.53
N ALA A 14 -12.84 33.82 -34.49
CA ALA A 14 -12.15 33.80 -33.21
C ALA A 14 -12.45 32.47 -32.46
N PRO A 15 -11.42 31.75 -31.95
CA PRO A 15 -11.61 30.54 -31.17
C PRO A 15 -12.11 30.85 -29.76
N ARG A 16 -12.90 29.91 -29.22
CA ARG A 16 -13.48 29.91 -27.87
C ARG A 16 -12.45 30.32 -26.81
N GLY A 17 -12.78 31.37 -26.08
CA GLY A 17 -12.01 31.85 -24.94
C GLY A 17 -11.74 30.74 -23.93
N SER A 18 -10.44 30.55 -23.67
CA SER A 18 -9.89 29.94 -22.48
C SER A 18 -10.57 30.52 -21.23
N GLY A 19 -11.22 29.65 -20.46
CA GLY A 19 -11.65 30.00 -19.11
C GLY A 19 -10.43 30.45 -18.28
N PRO A 20 -10.63 31.31 -17.26
CA PRO A 20 -9.54 31.85 -16.47
C PRO A 20 -8.73 30.70 -15.89
N ALA A 21 -7.43 30.69 -16.21
CA ALA A 21 -6.45 29.80 -15.62
C ALA A 21 -6.54 29.95 -14.10
N ARG A 22 -6.94 28.87 -13.42
CA ARG A 22 -6.92 28.78 -11.96
C ARG A 22 -5.51 29.15 -11.50
N PRO A 23 -5.32 30.21 -10.70
CA PRO A 23 -3.99 30.61 -10.28
C PRO A 23 -3.34 29.49 -9.46
N ALA A 24 -2.07 29.19 -9.78
CA ALA A 24 -1.24 28.17 -9.16
C ALA A 24 -1.10 28.27 -7.62
N ALA A 25 -1.64 29.32 -7.01
CA ALA A 25 -1.73 29.49 -5.56
C ALA A 25 -2.67 28.48 -4.87
N GLU A 26 -3.69 27.95 -5.56
CA GLU A 26 -4.64 26.97 -4.96
C GLU A 26 -4.03 25.55 -4.89
N ILE A 27 -2.99 25.25 -5.69
CA ILE A 27 -2.28 23.96 -5.67
C ILE A 27 -1.28 23.88 -4.51
N VAL A 28 -0.75 25.02 -4.05
CA VAL A 28 0.25 25.07 -2.98
C VAL A 28 -0.40 24.98 -1.59
N SER A 29 -1.69 25.29 -1.44
CA SER A 29 -2.39 25.23 -0.15
C SER A 29 -2.83 23.82 0.28
N ASP A 30 -2.71 22.79 -0.58
CA ASP A 30 -3.08 21.40 -0.23
C ASP A 30 -1.90 20.57 0.31
N VAL A 31 -0.69 21.16 0.34
CA VAL A 31 0.53 20.51 0.85
C VAL A 31 0.59 20.49 2.38
N ASP A 32 -0.13 21.40 3.06
CA ASP A 32 -0.14 21.53 4.53
C ASP A 32 -1.44 21.00 5.19
N GLY A 33 -2.20 20.18 4.47
CA GLY A 33 -3.41 19.57 5.01
C GLY A 33 -3.15 18.43 6.02
N PRO A 34 -4.08 18.14 6.95
CA PRO A 34 -4.02 16.96 7.82
C PRO A 34 -3.78 15.63 7.08
N HIS A 35 -4.15 15.59 5.80
CA HIS A 35 -3.96 14.47 4.89
C HIS A 35 -2.49 14.26 4.49
N ALA A 36 -1.74 15.32 4.18
CA ALA A 36 -0.31 15.24 3.84
C ALA A 36 0.53 14.75 5.04
N THR A 37 0.23 15.24 6.25
CA THR A 37 0.86 14.77 7.47
C THR A 37 0.53 13.30 7.77
N ARG A 38 -0.70 12.86 7.46
CA ARG A 38 -1.13 11.47 7.60
C ARG A 38 -0.41 10.55 6.63
N ALA A 39 -0.34 10.89 5.34
CA ALA A 39 0.36 10.09 4.33
C ALA A 39 1.86 9.95 4.64
N ALA A 40 2.52 11.02 5.06
CA ALA A 40 3.93 11.00 5.50
C ALA A 40 4.15 10.06 6.70
N ARG A 41 3.22 10.04 7.66
CA ARG A 41 3.30 9.12 8.82
C ARG A 41 3.07 7.67 8.45
N ILE A 42 2.21 7.39 7.48
CA ILE A 42 1.98 6.00 7.06
C ILE A 42 3.16 5.47 6.24
N ARG A 43 3.87 6.32 5.49
CA ARG A 43 5.15 5.95 4.86
C ARG A 43 6.22 5.50 5.87
N LEU A 44 6.19 6.00 7.11
CA LEU A 44 7.09 5.53 8.19
C LEU A 44 6.81 4.08 8.61
N LEU A 45 5.66 3.49 8.28
CA LEU A 45 5.43 2.06 8.51
C LEU A 45 6.35 1.17 7.66
N SER A 46 6.89 1.68 6.56
CA SER A 46 7.92 0.95 5.79
C SER A 46 9.19 0.71 6.61
N VAL A 47 9.56 1.65 7.49
CA VAL A 47 10.68 1.49 8.43
C VAL A 47 10.37 0.37 9.42
N SER A 48 9.16 0.37 10.00
CA SER A 48 8.73 -0.70 10.91
C SER A 48 8.73 -2.07 10.21
N LEU A 49 8.19 -2.14 8.98
CA LEU A 49 8.18 -3.37 8.18
C LEU A 49 9.61 -3.85 7.87
N GLY A 50 10.49 -2.96 7.42
CA GLY A 50 11.89 -3.30 7.14
C GLY A 50 12.64 -3.79 8.38
N THR A 51 12.40 -3.14 9.52
CA THR A 51 12.97 -3.56 10.81
C THR A 51 12.45 -4.93 11.25
N ALA A 52 11.15 -5.22 11.05
CA ALA A 52 10.58 -6.55 11.31
C ALA A 52 11.14 -7.62 10.36
N GLY A 53 11.32 -7.29 9.08
CA GLY A 53 11.94 -8.18 8.09
C GLY A 53 13.38 -8.54 8.46
N LEU A 54 14.18 -7.55 8.87
CA LEU A 54 15.52 -7.77 9.41
C LEU A 54 15.48 -8.64 10.69
N GLY A 55 14.54 -8.37 11.59
CA GLY A 55 14.30 -9.20 12.77
C GLY A 55 14.02 -10.66 12.40
N GLY A 56 13.22 -10.91 11.37
CA GLY A 56 12.94 -12.25 10.84
C GLY A 56 14.18 -12.92 10.23
N ALA A 57 15.02 -12.17 9.53
CA ALA A 57 16.28 -12.70 8.98
C ALA A 57 17.25 -13.14 10.09
N TRP A 58 17.40 -12.33 11.14
CA TRP A 58 18.17 -12.71 12.33
C TRP A 58 17.55 -13.90 13.07
N GLN A 59 16.22 -14.00 13.10
CA GLN A 59 15.54 -15.15 13.70
C GLN A 59 15.87 -16.45 12.95
N ALA A 60 15.89 -16.42 11.62
CA ALA A 60 16.28 -17.59 10.82
C ALA A 60 17.73 -18.03 11.10
N ALA A 61 18.62 -17.06 11.36
CA ALA A 61 20.02 -17.30 11.69
C ALA A 61 20.24 -17.95 13.08
N VAL A 62 19.24 -17.96 13.97
CA VAL A 62 19.34 -18.58 15.31
C VAL A 62 19.73 -20.06 15.25
N THR A 63 19.33 -20.76 14.18
CA THR A 63 19.68 -22.16 13.94
C THR A 63 21.19 -22.39 13.81
N ALA A 64 21.93 -21.40 13.31
CA ALA A 64 23.39 -21.44 13.15
C ALA A 64 24.13 -20.63 14.23
N PHE A 65 23.52 -19.56 14.74
CA PHE A 65 24.09 -18.64 15.71
C PHE A 65 23.07 -18.30 16.81
N PRO A 66 23.00 -19.07 17.91
CA PRO A 66 22.00 -18.87 18.98
C PRO A 66 21.91 -17.44 19.55
N PRO A 67 23.01 -16.66 19.67
CA PRO A 67 22.93 -15.28 20.14
C PRO A 67 22.18 -14.33 19.18
N ALA A 68 21.92 -14.73 17.93
CA ALA A 68 21.09 -13.97 16.98
C ALA A 68 19.66 -13.70 17.49
N SER A 69 19.18 -14.54 18.42
CA SER A 69 17.84 -14.40 19.02
C SER A 69 17.67 -13.06 19.73
N GLN A 70 18.71 -12.55 20.39
CA GLN A 70 18.68 -11.26 21.06
C GLN A 70 18.56 -10.10 20.06
N VAL A 71 19.28 -10.19 18.94
CA VAL A 71 19.21 -9.18 17.87
C VAL A 71 17.82 -9.18 17.23
N SER A 72 17.27 -10.36 16.96
CA SER A 72 15.91 -10.52 16.45
C SER A 72 14.88 -9.89 17.39
N ASP A 73 14.97 -10.19 18.69
CA ASP A 73 14.05 -9.67 19.71
C ASP A 73 14.07 -8.15 19.80
N VAL A 74 15.26 -7.55 19.79
CA VAL A 74 15.42 -6.09 19.82
C VAL A 74 14.78 -5.47 18.57
N LEU A 75 15.03 -6.03 17.38
CA LEU A 75 14.48 -5.53 16.12
C LEU A 75 12.95 -5.64 16.06
N PHE A 76 12.39 -6.78 16.50
CA PHE A 76 10.93 -6.94 16.58
C PHE A 76 10.30 -6.01 17.62
N THR A 77 10.97 -5.78 18.75
CA THR A 77 10.48 -4.85 19.79
C THR A 77 10.47 -3.41 19.28
N ILE A 78 11.56 -2.96 18.64
CA ILE A 78 11.64 -1.63 18.02
C ILE A 78 10.57 -1.48 16.93
N SER A 79 10.46 -2.48 16.05
CA SER A 79 9.44 -2.48 15.00
C SER A 79 8.03 -2.38 15.57
N GLY A 80 7.72 -3.15 16.62
CA GLY A 80 6.44 -3.14 17.31
C GLY A 80 6.14 -1.82 18.01
N LEU A 81 7.14 -1.18 18.63
CA LEU A 81 7.01 0.15 19.23
C LEU A 81 6.67 1.21 18.17
N ILE A 82 7.41 1.23 17.05
CA ILE A 82 7.14 2.15 15.94
C ILE A 82 5.73 1.92 15.41
N TRP A 83 5.36 0.66 15.19
CA TRP A 83 4.02 0.28 14.72
C TRP A 83 2.92 0.70 15.68
N LEU A 84 3.05 0.44 16.98
CA LEU A 84 2.09 0.83 18.01
C LEU A 84 1.93 2.34 18.10
N VAL A 85 3.02 3.09 18.07
CA VAL A 85 2.99 4.56 18.10
C VAL A 85 2.25 5.12 16.89
N LEU A 86 2.57 4.63 15.69
CA LEU A 86 1.93 5.07 14.45
C LEU A 86 0.46 4.66 14.39
N LEU A 87 0.14 3.44 14.82
CA LEU A 87 -1.24 2.94 14.91
C LEU A 87 -2.06 3.75 15.92
N ALA A 88 -1.52 4.02 17.11
CA ALA A 88 -2.18 4.82 18.13
C ALA A 88 -2.40 6.26 17.66
N GLN A 89 -1.43 6.85 16.95
CA GLN A 89 -1.62 8.16 16.32
C GLN A 89 -2.71 8.12 15.25
N TYR A 90 -2.76 7.10 14.41
CA TYR A 90 -3.81 6.92 13.40
C TYR A 90 -5.21 6.82 14.04
N LEU A 91 -5.35 6.02 15.11
CA LEU A 91 -6.58 5.89 15.88
C LEU A 91 -6.97 7.22 16.54
N ARG A 92 -6.03 7.91 17.19
CA ARG A 92 -6.27 9.20 17.89
C ARG A 92 -6.70 10.31 16.94
N HIS A 93 -6.20 10.33 15.71
CA HIS A 93 -6.57 11.33 14.70
C HIS A 93 -7.82 10.93 13.89
N GLY A 94 -8.66 10.02 14.42
CA GLY A 94 -9.98 9.72 13.84
C GLY A 94 -9.97 8.76 12.66
N GLY A 95 -8.92 7.95 12.49
CA GLY A 95 -8.84 6.92 11.44
C GLY A 95 -9.90 5.83 11.53
N THR A 96 -10.49 5.63 12.71
CA THR A 96 -11.58 4.66 12.94
C THR A 96 -12.95 5.15 12.49
N ARG A 97 -13.10 6.43 12.09
CA ARG A 97 -14.37 6.93 11.53
C ARG A 97 -14.57 6.31 10.15
N TRP A 98 -15.62 5.51 10.00
CA TRP A 98 -16.03 4.84 8.76
C TRP A 98 -16.05 5.74 7.52
N HIS A 99 -16.36 7.03 7.72
CA HIS A 99 -16.33 8.05 6.66
C HIS A 99 -14.91 8.35 6.16
N ASN A 100 -13.93 8.51 7.06
CA ASN A 100 -12.53 8.78 6.72
C ASN A 100 -11.83 7.54 6.17
N LEU A 101 -12.18 6.35 6.67
CA LEU A 101 -11.67 5.10 6.13
C LEU A 101 -12.15 4.90 4.68
N ARG A 102 -13.43 5.21 4.39
CA ARG A 102 -13.95 5.21 3.01
C ARG A 102 -13.34 6.29 2.12
N HIS A 103 -12.95 7.43 2.69
CA HIS A 103 -12.32 8.53 1.96
C HIS A 103 -10.86 8.22 1.61
N ASP A 104 -10.08 7.70 2.56
CA ASP A 104 -8.69 7.25 2.34
C ASP A 104 -8.63 6.03 1.40
N LEU A 105 -9.59 5.11 1.48
CA LEU A 105 -9.72 3.98 0.55
C LEU A 105 -10.15 4.41 -0.87
N ARG A 106 -10.64 5.64 -1.06
CA ARG A 106 -10.99 6.20 -2.37
C ARG A 106 -9.84 7.00 -2.99
N HIS A 107 -8.80 7.33 -2.23
CA HIS A 107 -7.65 8.08 -2.75
C HIS A 107 -6.65 7.11 -3.41
N PRO A 108 -6.37 7.24 -4.72
CA PRO A 108 -5.48 6.36 -5.51
C PRO A 108 -3.98 6.38 -5.12
N GLY A 109 -3.64 6.74 -3.88
CA GLY A 109 -2.27 6.76 -3.37
C GLY A 109 -2.14 6.22 -1.94
N ASP A 110 -3.19 6.34 -1.11
CA ASP A 110 -3.13 6.04 0.32
C ASP A 110 -3.79 4.70 0.72
N GLY A 111 -4.54 4.06 -0.20
CA GLY A 111 -5.21 2.79 0.07
C GLY A 111 -4.24 1.61 0.28
N PHE A 112 -3.08 1.64 -0.37
CA PHE A 112 -2.03 0.62 -0.25
C PHE A 112 -1.36 0.61 1.12
N THR A 113 -1.15 1.79 1.68
CA THR A 113 -0.40 2.03 2.90
C THR A 113 -1.12 1.46 4.13
N LEU A 114 -2.44 1.24 4.04
CA LEU A 114 -3.20 0.49 5.04
C LEU A 114 -2.82 -1.00 5.11
N GLY A 115 -2.28 -1.58 4.03
CA GLY A 115 -1.81 -2.96 3.99
C GLY A 115 -0.64 -3.25 4.93
N TYR A 116 0.18 -2.25 5.26
CA TYR A 116 1.29 -2.42 6.20
C TYR A 116 0.83 -2.80 7.61
N VAL A 117 -0.33 -2.31 8.04
CA VAL A 117 -0.84 -2.52 9.40
C VAL A 117 -1.05 -4.01 9.71
N PRO A 118 -1.85 -4.77 8.94
CA PRO A 118 -2.03 -6.19 9.20
C PRO A 118 -0.77 -7.01 8.92
N ILE A 119 0.08 -6.61 7.97
CA ILE A 119 1.33 -7.33 7.68
C ILE A 119 2.27 -7.29 8.90
N ILE A 120 2.51 -6.10 9.46
CA ILE A 120 3.35 -5.93 10.64
C ILE A 120 2.71 -6.63 11.85
N GLY A 121 1.38 -6.57 11.99
CA GLY A 121 0.65 -7.30 13.03
C GLY A 121 0.85 -8.82 12.96
N MET A 122 0.82 -9.42 11.76
CA MET A 122 1.14 -10.85 11.57
C MET A 122 2.59 -11.17 11.95
N LEU A 123 3.55 -10.33 11.58
CA LEU A 123 4.96 -10.54 11.93
C LEU A 123 5.19 -10.50 13.44
N ILE A 124 4.62 -9.51 14.13
CA ILE A 124 4.72 -9.38 15.60
C ILE A 124 4.06 -10.59 16.28
N THR A 125 2.84 -10.95 15.90
CA THR A 125 2.13 -12.10 16.49
C THR A 125 2.88 -13.41 16.24
N GLY A 126 3.48 -13.58 15.06
CA GLY A 126 4.35 -14.71 14.73
C GLY A 126 5.58 -14.79 15.63
N HIS A 127 6.31 -13.68 15.81
CA HIS A 127 7.52 -13.65 16.64
C HIS A 127 7.24 -13.94 18.12
N PHE A 128 6.19 -13.33 18.67
CA PHE A 128 5.83 -13.48 20.08
C PHE A 128 5.03 -14.76 20.39
N SER A 129 4.72 -15.59 19.39
CA SER A 129 4.03 -16.87 19.56
C SER A 129 4.72 -17.85 20.50
N ARG A 130 6.04 -17.68 20.72
CA ARG A 130 6.84 -18.45 21.66
C ARG A 130 6.40 -18.33 23.13
N PHE A 131 5.71 -17.24 23.48
CA PHE A 131 5.21 -17.02 24.84
C PHE A 131 3.80 -17.58 25.03
N GLU A 132 2.92 -17.38 24.04
CA GLU A 132 1.52 -17.80 24.12
C GLU A 132 0.97 -18.09 22.72
N LEU A 133 0.86 -19.39 22.38
CA LEU A 133 0.55 -19.83 21.02
C LEU A 133 -0.93 -19.61 20.64
N THR A 134 -1.85 -19.71 21.60
CA THR A 134 -3.29 -19.65 21.31
C THR A 134 -3.73 -18.24 20.96
N GLY A 135 -3.36 -17.24 21.75
CA GLY A 135 -3.61 -15.84 21.45
C GLY A 135 -2.81 -15.35 20.24
N ALA A 136 -1.60 -15.87 19.99
CA ALA A 136 -0.89 -15.58 18.74
C ALA A 136 -1.66 -16.06 17.50
N ARG A 137 -2.28 -17.25 17.54
CA ARG A 137 -3.14 -17.75 16.45
C ARG A 137 -4.37 -16.88 16.24
N TRP A 138 -5.02 -16.43 17.31
CA TRP A 138 -6.15 -15.50 17.21
C TRP A 138 -5.74 -14.15 16.65
N GLY A 139 -4.63 -13.58 17.13
CA GLY A 139 -4.08 -12.33 16.62
C GLY A 139 -3.73 -12.44 15.14
N TYR A 140 -3.05 -13.51 14.75
CA TYR A 140 -2.76 -13.83 13.35
C TYR A 140 -4.04 -13.90 12.50
N ALA A 141 -5.08 -14.62 12.96
CA ALA A 141 -6.33 -14.75 12.22
C ALA A 141 -7.02 -13.39 12.01
N VAL A 142 -7.05 -12.53 13.02
CA VAL A 142 -7.61 -11.17 12.92
C VAL A 142 -6.87 -10.35 11.86
N PHE A 143 -5.53 -10.35 11.91
CA PHE A 143 -4.74 -9.61 10.93
C PHE A 143 -4.83 -10.21 9.52
N LEU A 144 -4.89 -11.53 9.40
CA LEU A 144 -5.07 -12.23 8.12
C LEU A 144 -6.40 -11.83 7.46
N VAL A 145 -7.50 -11.86 8.21
CA VAL A 145 -8.82 -11.44 7.70
C VAL A 145 -8.79 -9.97 7.30
N LEU A 146 -8.14 -9.10 8.09
CA LEU A 146 -8.00 -7.69 7.76
C LEU A 146 -7.20 -7.47 6.47
N ALA A 147 -6.09 -8.18 6.30
CA ALA A 147 -5.29 -8.13 5.07
C ALA A 147 -6.08 -8.64 3.86
N ALA A 148 -6.78 -9.77 3.99
CA ALA A 148 -7.61 -10.33 2.93
C ALA A 148 -8.75 -9.38 2.54
N PHE A 149 -9.39 -8.72 3.52
CA PHE A 149 -10.43 -7.72 3.25
C PHE A 149 -9.88 -6.53 2.48
N ILE A 150 -8.71 -5.99 2.86
CA ILE A 150 -8.05 -4.89 2.15
C ILE A 150 -7.71 -5.31 0.72
N ALA A 151 -7.11 -6.49 0.54
CA ALA A 151 -6.76 -7.02 -0.78
C ALA A 151 -7.99 -7.23 -1.68
N ALA A 152 -9.05 -7.86 -1.16
CA ALA A 152 -10.30 -8.09 -1.88
C ALA A 152 -10.98 -6.78 -2.27
N ARG A 153 -10.96 -5.77 -1.39
CA ARG A 153 -11.50 -4.44 -1.68
C ARG A 153 -10.72 -3.73 -2.79
N LEU A 154 -9.39 -3.80 -2.73
CA LEU A 154 -8.53 -3.26 -3.77
C LEU A 154 -8.92 -3.92 -5.09
N LEU A 155 -8.91 -5.25 -5.15
CA LEU A 155 -9.25 -6.03 -6.34
C LEU A 155 -10.66 -5.72 -6.87
N ALA A 156 -11.64 -5.57 -5.98
CA ALA A 156 -12.99 -5.15 -6.36
C ALA A 156 -13.02 -3.74 -6.98
N HIS A 157 -12.20 -2.80 -6.48
CA HIS A 157 -12.06 -1.47 -7.08
C HIS A 157 -11.46 -1.55 -8.50
N TRP A 158 -10.43 -2.38 -8.70
CA TRP A 158 -9.84 -2.64 -10.02
C TRP A 158 -10.88 -3.22 -11.01
N LEU A 159 -11.67 -4.21 -10.56
CA LEU A 159 -12.66 -4.90 -11.38
C LEU A 159 -13.91 -4.05 -11.69
N THR A 160 -14.24 -3.05 -10.86
CA THR A 160 -15.47 -2.24 -11.00
C THR A 160 -15.30 -0.93 -11.77
N GLY A 161 -14.13 -0.67 -12.36
CA GLY A 161 -14.05 0.21 -13.55
C GLY A 161 -13.37 1.57 -13.44
N THR A 162 -12.43 1.77 -12.51
CA THR A 162 -11.58 3.00 -12.47
C THR A 162 -10.18 2.80 -13.08
N LEU A 163 -10.00 1.76 -13.91
CA LEU A 163 -8.78 1.47 -14.67
C LEU A 163 -8.46 2.48 -15.79
N SER A 164 -9.23 3.56 -15.90
CA SER A 164 -8.90 4.69 -16.75
C SER A 164 -7.89 5.56 -15.99
N THR A 165 -6.65 5.62 -16.50
CA THR A 165 -5.56 6.57 -16.14
C THR A 165 -4.79 6.43 -14.82
N THR A 166 -5.06 5.47 -13.94
CA THR A 166 -4.13 5.24 -12.80
C THR A 166 -2.97 4.36 -13.25
N ALA A 167 -1.80 4.97 -13.46
CA ALA A 167 -0.55 4.24 -13.66
C ALA A 167 -0.41 3.19 -12.55
N LEU A 168 -0.26 1.92 -12.94
CA LEU A 168 -0.02 0.79 -12.03
C LEU A 168 1.25 1.09 -11.22
N HIS A 169 1.09 1.72 -10.05
CA HIS A 169 2.20 2.01 -9.18
C HIS A 169 2.72 0.67 -8.61
N PRO A 170 4.02 0.36 -8.67
CA PRO A 170 4.59 -0.89 -8.16
C PRO A 170 4.23 -1.14 -6.70
N GLY A 171 4.10 -0.05 -5.94
CA GLY A 171 3.49 -0.02 -4.62
C GLY A 171 1.99 -0.27 -4.62
N TYR A 172 1.44 -1.13 -5.47
CA TYR A 172 0.12 -1.77 -5.30
C TYR A 172 0.25 -3.28 -5.09
N LEU A 173 1.45 -3.83 -5.29
CA LEU A 173 1.74 -5.25 -5.10
C LEU A 173 1.73 -5.68 -3.63
N LEU A 174 2.20 -4.86 -2.69
CA LEU A 174 2.39 -5.29 -1.29
C LEU A 174 1.16 -5.94 -0.63
N PRO A 175 -0.07 -5.42 -0.72
CA PRO A 175 -1.23 -6.03 -0.07
C PRO A 175 -1.65 -7.33 -0.76
N VAL A 176 -1.40 -7.44 -2.07
CA VAL A 176 -1.95 -8.51 -2.91
C VAL A 176 -0.97 -9.68 -3.05
N SER A 177 0.34 -9.44 -3.03
CA SER A 177 1.37 -10.49 -3.10
C SER A 177 2.19 -10.63 -1.83
N SER A 178 2.65 -9.52 -1.24
CA SER A 178 3.52 -9.59 -0.05
C SER A 178 2.75 -10.00 1.22
N ALA A 179 1.52 -9.54 1.41
CA ALA A 179 0.72 -9.94 2.57
C ALA A 179 0.44 -11.46 2.61
N PRO A 180 0.06 -12.14 1.51
CA PRO A 180 -0.06 -13.60 1.51
C PRO A 180 1.26 -14.34 1.76
N PHE A 181 2.40 -13.86 1.27
CA PHE A 181 3.69 -14.49 1.57
C PHE A 181 4.06 -14.36 3.05
N VAL A 182 3.86 -13.19 3.65
CA VAL A 182 4.06 -12.99 5.09
C VAL A 182 3.09 -13.87 5.89
N ALA A 183 1.82 -13.92 5.48
CA ALA A 183 0.83 -14.78 6.11
C ALA A 183 1.22 -16.26 6.07
N SER A 184 1.79 -16.72 4.95
CA SER A 184 2.30 -18.08 4.79
C SER A 184 3.45 -18.36 5.75
N ALA A 185 4.48 -17.51 5.74
CA ALA A 185 5.66 -17.68 6.61
C ALA A 185 5.29 -17.73 8.10
N VAL A 186 4.39 -16.84 8.53
CA VAL A 186 3.91 -16.82 9.92
C VAL A 186 3.05 -18.05 10.24
N ALA A 187 2.16 -18.48 9.34
CA ALA A 187 1.35 -19.69 9.53
C ALA A 187 2.21 -20.96 9.67
N SER A 188 3.30 -21.07 8.91
CA SER A 188 4.26 -22.17 9.07
C SER A 188 4.86 -22.20 10.48
N GLY A 189 5.24 -21.04 11.03
CA GLY A 189 5.74 -20.93 12.40
C GLY A 189 4.69 -21.24 13.48
N LEU A 190 3.42 -20.98 13.20
CA LEU A 190 2.29 -21.24 14.13
C LEU A 190 1.75 -22.68 14.06
N GLY A 191 2.30 -23.52 13.17
CA GLY A 191 1.84 -24.90 12.95
C GLY A 191 0.49 -25.00 12.24
N LEU A 192 0.21 -24.09 11.29
CA LEU A 192 -1.02 -24.05 10.48
C LEU A 192 -0.71 -24.35 9.00
N PRO A 193 -0.31 -25.58 8.63
CA PRO A 193 0.22 -25.89 7.30
C PRO A 193 -0.79 -25.63 6.17
N GLY A 194 -2.06 -26.01 6.35
CA GLY A 194 -3.08 -25.77 5.31
C GLY A 194 -3.33 -24.29 5.02
N VAL A 195 -3.20 -23.42 6.03
CA VAL A 195 -3.28 -21.96 5.85
C VAL A 195 -2.01 -21.44 5.18
N ALA A 196 -0.85 -21.98 5.56
CA ALA A 196 0.43 -21.60 4.97
C ALA A 196 0.49 -21.89 3.46
N ASP A 197 0.05 -23.09 3.06
CA ASP A 197 0.03 -23.52 1.65
C ASP A 197 -0.94 -22.68 0.82
N ALA A 198 -2.15 -22.44 1.35
CA ALA A 198 -3.14 -21.60 0.68
C ALA A 198 -2.65 -20.16 0.51
N ALA A 199 -2.08 -19.57 1.56
CA ALA A 199 -1.54 -18.21 1.53
C ALA A 199 -0.34 -18.10 0.56
N PHE A 200 0.52 -19.12 0.52
CA PHE A 200 1.63 -19.19 -0.43
C PHE A 200 1.13 -19.24 -1.88
N ALA A 201 0.18 -20.14 -2.18
CA ALA A 201 -0.39 -20.29 -3.51
C ALA A 201 -1.05 -19.00 -4.00
N VAL A 202 -1.81 -18.32 -3.13
CA VAL A 202 -2.43 -17.02 -3.42
C VAL A 202 -1.37 -15.97 -3.71
N GLY A 203 -0.35 -15.84 -2.85
CA GLY A 203 0.74 -14.88 -3.04
C GLY A 203 1.50 -15.10 -4.34
N PHE A 204 1.80 -16.36 -4.65
CA PHE A 204 2.51 -16.76 -5.86
C PHE A 204 1.69 -16.47 -7.14
N LEU A 205 0.40 -16.81 -7.13
CA LEU A 205 -0.50 -16.55 -8.27
C LEU A 205 -0.58 -15.05 -8.57
N TYR A 206 -0.81 -14.23 -7.54
CA TYR A 206 -0.89 -12.78 -7.72
C TYR A 206 0.46 -12.15 -8.07
N TRP A 207 1.55 -12.67 -7.52
CA TRP A 207 2.89 -12.25 -7.89
C TRP A 207 3.16 -12.48 -9.39
N LEU A 208 2.80 -13.65 -9.93
CA LEU A 208 2.94 -13.91 -11.37
C LEU A 208 2.01 -13.02 -12.21
N ALA A 209 0.74 -12.92 -11.82
CA ALA A 209 -0.26 -12.15 -12.57
C ALA A 209 0.11 -10.66 -12.67
N PHE A 210 0.47 -10.02 -11.56
CA PHE A 210 0.82 -8.60 -11.57
C PHE A 210 2.29 -8.35 -11.94
N GLY A 211 3.20 -9.27 -11.59
CA GLY A 211 4.62 -9.16 -11.92
C GLY A 211 4.85 -9.15 -13.44
N THR A 212 4.13 -9.98 -14.18
CA THR A 212 4.18 -9.99 -15.65
C THR A 212 3.64 -8.69 -16.26
N VAL A 213 2.52 -8.17 -15.75
CA VAL A 213 1.94 -6.90 -16.20
C VAL A 213 2.88 -5.72 -15.93
N ILE A 214 3.46 -5.64 -14.73
CA ILE A 214 4.37 -4.56 -14.35
C ILE A 214 5.66 -4.64 -15.17
N LEU A 215 6.24 -5.84 -15.32
CA LEU A 215 7.44 -6.02 -16.13
C LEU A 215 7.17 -5.66 -17.60
N GLY A 216 6.02 -6.07 -18.14
CA GLY A 216 5.56 -5.65 -19.46
C GLY A 216 5.41 -4.13 -19.56
N SER A 217 4.85 -3.47 -18.54
CA SER A 217 4.69 -2.02 -18.49
C SER A 217 6.02 -1.27 -18.39
N LEU A 218 7.05 -1.82 -17.73
CA LEU A 218 8.38 -1.21 -17.64
C LEU A 218 9.20 -1.39 -18.92
N VAL A 219 8.99 -2.50 -19.63
CA VAL A 219 9.63 -2.75 -20.93
C VAL A 219 9.00 -1.88 -22.03
N THR A 220 7.71 -1.54 -21.91
CA THR A 220 6.95 -0.82 -22.93
C THR A 220 6.69 0.66 -22.62
N GLY A 221 6.69 1.03 -21.34
CA GLY A 221 6.54 2.40 -20.85
C GLY A 221 7.91 3.08 -20.80
N GLY A 222 8.01 4.25 -21.42
CA GLY A 222 9.21 5.09 -21.35
C GLY A 222 9.64 5.43 -19.91
N PRO A 223 10.81 6.06 -19.74
CA PRO A 223 11.46 6.26 -18.44
C PRO A 223 10.50 6.87 -17.40
N LEU A 224 10.59 6.35 -16.16
CA LEU A 224 9.81 6.83 -15.02
C LEU A 224 10.05 8.35 -14.85
N PRO A 225 9.00 9.16 -14.67
CA PRO A 225 9.15 10.58 -14.40
C PRO A 225 9.94 10.80 -13.09
N GLU A 226 10.87 11.75 -13.14
CA GLU A 226 11.83 12.05 -12.08
C GLU A 226 11.21 12.72 -10.84
#